data_AF-A0A8I6YTT1-F1
#
_entry.id   AF-A0A8I6YTT1-F1
#
_cell.length_a   1.000
_cell.length_b   1.000
_cell.length_c   1.000
_cell.angle_alpha   90.00
_cell.angle_beta   90.00
_cell.angle_gamma   90.00
#
_symmetry.space_group_name_H-M   'P 1'
#
loop_
_entity.id
_entity.type
_entity.pdbx_description
1 polymer ?
#
loop_
_entity_poly.entity_id
_entity_poly.type
_entity_poly.pdbx_seq_one_letter_code
_entity_poly.pdbx_strand_id
1 'polypeptide(L)'
;MHANHPRTLAANLATFARFGCLKDLPEIVYRILHGPRDERKDGDDDSSRVHRRGGSRNNKRRCVGGGAEAAKARRQKETEHAQVVLSRYDSDESFRFLYDSVAELFAELLKSDLEHLRSGDTAKIGLAAKWCPSLRSSYDRSTLLCEAIARRVFPRDSSPEYLGIPDKHYAYRVRNRLRREVHVPLRKVLELPEVYMSAGKWDELPYARVASRAMRQYKLAFDKHDKSGVAGFYDEVRAGLTRIPADAVLPHEILAAALKGEHDESAELQWRRMVSSLVSEGRLSNCIAMCALSSSVEKPPASAAIALGLLISELSQDPWKGRVITFDATHQLHKVRGASLVDKLRTLAAVRAQKGANLQAVFNKILNVAVAGALSKDMMVKRVFVLSDMEFDGWVGGEAWVSEHEAIKKKFAAEGFGVPEVVFWNVGTSKL
;
A
#
# COMPACT_ATOMS: atom_id res chain seq x y z
N MET A 1 15.14 9.92 -7.81
CA MET A 1 14.08 10.93 -7.96
C MET A 1 14.21 12.08 -6.94
N HIS A 2 14.38 11.82 -5.63
CA HIS A 2 14.47 12.87 -4.60
C HIS A 2 15.71 13.78 -4.66
N ALA A 3 16.83 13.32 -5.24
CA ALA A 3 18.08 14.07 -5.26
C ALA A 3 18.04 15.36 -6.11
N ASN A 4 17.12 15.46 -7.09
CA ASN A 4 17.23 16.47 -8.16
C ASN A 4 16.00 17.39 -8.33
N HIS A 5 14.96 17.34 -7.48
CA HIS A 5 13.83 18.26 -7.71
C HIS A 5 12.94 18.63 -6.50
N PRO A 6 13.48 19.14 -5.37
CA PRO A 6 12.66 19.68 -4.28
C PRO A 6 11.63 20.72 -4.77
N ARG A 7 12.01 21.54 -5.77
CA ARG A 7 11.13 22.56 -6.39
C ARG A 7 9.94 21.96 -7.15
N THR A 8 10.13 20.88 -7.91
CA THR A 8 9.03 20.25 -8.66
C THR A 8 8.09 19.53 -7.71
N LEU A 9 8.63 18.88 -6.68
CA LEU A 9 7.79 18.28 -5.64
C LEU A 9 6.95 19.35 -4.94
N ALA A 10 7.59 20.44 -4.49
CA ALA A 10 6.94 21.55 -3.82
C ALA A 10 5.81 22.16 -4.67
N ALA A 11 6.06 22.40 -5.96
CA ALA A 11 5.07 22.94 -6.90
C ALA A 11 3.85 22.00 -7.13
N ASN A 12 3.97 20.71 -6.81
CA ASN A 12 2.92 19.71 -7.03
C ASN A 12 2.30 19.18 -5.73
N LEU A 13 2.63 19.73 -4.56
CA LEU A 13 2.16 19.23 -3.26
C LEU A 13 0.62 19.17 -3.15
N ALA A 14 -0.07 20.19 -3.65
CA ALA A 14 -1.53 20.22 -3.67
C ALA A 14 -2.12 19.05 -4.48
N THR A 15 -1.48 18.69 -5.59
CA THR A 15 -1.85 17.53 -6.40
C THR A 15 -1.64 16.22 -5.61
N PHE A 16 -0.50 16.07 -4.93
CA PHE A 16 -0.24 14.89 -4.09
C PHE A 16 -1.24 14.73 -2.94
N ALA A 17 -1.66 15.84 -2.32
CA ALA A 17 -2.69 15.82 -1.29
C ALA A 17 -4.02 15.24 -1.80
N ARG A 18 -4.42 15.60 -3.03
CA ARG A 18 -5.65 15.11 -3.66
C ARG A 18 -5.63 13.61 -3.95
N PHE A 19 -4.46 13.02 -4.18
CA PHE A 19 -4.30 11.58 -4.41
C PHE A 19 -4.10 10.75 -3.12
N GLY A 20 -4.21 11.37 -1.93
CA GLY A 20 -4.06 10.66 -0.66
C GLY A 20 -2.60 10.40 -0.24
N CYS A 21 -1.63 11.06 -0.88
CA CYS A 21 -0.20 10.94 -0.59
C CYS A 21 0.28 11.79 0.60
N LEU A 22 -0.63 12.29 1.45
CA LEU A 22 -0.26 13.11 2.62
C LEU A 22 0.71 12.38 3.56
N LYS A 23 0.61 11.06 3.66
CA LYS A 23 1.52 10.21 4.45
C LYS A 23 2.97 10.29 3.95
N ASP A 24 3.15 10.53 2.66
CA ASP A 24 4.45 10.48 2.00
C ASP A 24 5.21 11.79 2.21
N LEU A 25 4.54 12.90 2.53
CA LEU A 25 5.21 14.20 2.71
C LEU A 25 6.19 14.21 3.89
N PRO A 26 5.83 13.78 5.12
CA PRO A 26 6.80 13.67 6.21
C PRO A 26 7.92 12.67 5.90
N GLU A 27 7.62 11.60 5.15
CA GLU A 27 8.61 10.60 4.74
C GLU A 27 9.61 11.16 3.72
N ILE A 28 9.16 11.99 2.77
CA ILE A 28 10.06 12.63 1.81
C ILE A 28 10.98 13.62 2.52
N VAL A 29 10.45 14.45 3.41
CA VAL A 29 11.27 15.37 4.22
C VAL A 29 12.30 14.58 5.04
N TYR A 30 11.87 13.48 5.68
CA TYR A 30 12.78 12.57 6.38
C TYR A 30 13.91 12.06 5.49
N ARG A 31 13.57 11.54 4.30
CA ARG A 31 14.56 10.93 3.39
C ARG A 31 15.55 11.93 2.81
N ILE A 32 15.14 13.17 2.60
CA ILE A 32 16.04 14.24 2.15
C ILE A 32 17.06 14.58 3.25
N LEU A 33 16.64 14.54 4.52
CA LEU A 33 17.50 14.85 5.65
C LEU A 33 18.43 13.70 6.04
N HIS A 34 17.91 12.47 6.07
CA HIS A 34 18.57 11.33 6.71
C HIS A 34 18.87 10.16 5.76
N GLY A 35 18.44 10.24 4.50
CA GLY A 35 18.49 9.13 3.56
C GLY A 35 17.38 8.08 3.76
N PRO A 36 17.44 6.94 3.05
CA PRO A 36 16.46 5.87 3.20
C PRO A 36 16.48 5.30 4.63
N ARG A 37 15.30 4.97 5.17
CA ARG A 37 15.20 4.26 6.46
C ARG A 37 15.82 2.88 6.36
N ASP A 38 16.60 2.52 7.37
CA ASP A 38 17.08 1.16 7.55
C ASP A 38 15.95 0.35 8.22
N GLU A 39 15.11 -0.30 7.41
CA GLU A 39 13.91 -1.03 7.86
C GLU A 39 14.22 -2.10 8.94
N ARG A 40 15.48 -2.54 9.06
CA ARG A 40 15.93 -3.51 10.06
C ARG A 40 16.18 -2.92 11.45
N LYS A 41 16.41 -1.61 11.56
CA LYS A 41 16.73 -0.94 12.85
C LYS A 41 15.54 -0.21 13.48
N ASP A 42 14.59 0.27 12.67
CA ASP A 42 13.47 1.08 13.16
C ASP A 42 12.21 0.26 13.50
N GLY A 43 12.13 -1.01 13.07
CA GLY A 43 11.03 -1.93 13.43
C GLY A 43 10.93 -2.21 14.93
N ASP A 44 12.00 -1.96 15.70
CA ASP A 44 12.04 -2.14 17.14
C ASP A 44 11.40 -0.99 17.93
N ASP A 45 11.26 0.22 17.39
CA ASP A 45 10.86 1.37 18.24
C ASP A 45 9.32 1.58 18.30
N ASP A 46 8.57 1.04 17.33
CA ASP A 46 7.08 1.09 17.33
C ASP A 46 6.44 -0.24 17.77
N SER A 47 7.05 -1.39 17.43
CA SER A 47 6.59 -2.71 17.90
C SER A 47 6.91 -2.99 19.37
N SER A 48 8.01 -2.43 19.90
CA SER A 48 8.39 -2.58 21.32
C SER A 48 7.54 -1.76 22.28
N ARG A 49 6.83 -0.73 21.79
CA ARG A 49 5.86 0.04 22.61
C ARG A 49 4.63 -0.78 22.95
N VAL A 50 4.20 -1.68 22.05
CA VAL A 50 3.10 -2.60 22.31
C VAL A 50 3.54 -3.78 23.18
N HIS A 51 4.78 -4.27 23.00
CA HIS A 51 5.30 -5.40 23.79
C HIS A 51 5.59 -5.06 25.25
N ARG A 52 5.89 -3.81 25.61
CA ARG A 52 6.23 -3.43 27.00
C ARG A 52 5.05 -3.18 27.93
N ARG A 53 3.80 -3.12 27.45
CA ARG A 53 2.62 -2.81 28.28
C ARG A 53 1.78 -4.02 28.71
N GLY A 54 2.17 -5.25 28.39
CA GLY A 54 1.36 -6.45 28.70
C GLY A 54 2.15 -7.70 29.10
N GLY A 55 3.34 -7.55 29.69
CA GLY A 55 4.15 -8.66 30.18
C GLY A 55 3.98 -8.90 31.69
N SER A 56 3.51 -10.10 32.02
CA SER A 56 3.38 -10.73 33.34
C SER A 56 4.22 -10.16 34.51
N ARG A 57 3.57 -10.05 35.68
CA ARG A 57 4.09 -9.61 36.99
C ARG A 57 5.31 -10.39 37.54
N ASN A 58 5.98 -11.23 36.77
CA ASN A 58 6.99 -12.16 37.25
C ASN A 58 8.38 -12.04 36.60
N ASN A 59 8.89 -10.80 36.43
CA ASN A 59 10.33 -10.62 36.28
C ASN A 59 10.82 -9.30 36.89
N LYS A 60 10.68 -9.18 38.21
CA LYS A 60 11.21 -8.07 39.01
C LYS A 60 12.65 -8.36 39.43
N ARG A 61 13.58 -8.50 38.48
CA ARG A 61 15.02 -8.47 38.78
C ARG A 61 15.82 -7.72 37.71
N ARG A 62 16.38 -6.59 38.16
CA ARG A 62 17.54 -5.84 37.65
C ARG A 62 17.41 -5.14 36.29
N CYS A 63 17.32 -3.79 36.34
CA CYS A 63 18.12 -2.85 35.53
C CYS A 63 17.89 -1.42 36.05
N VAL A 64 18.50 -1.06 37.17
CA VAL A 64 18.41 0.30 37.76
C VAL A 64 19.43 1.28 37.12
N GLY A 65 20.35 0.81 36.25
CA GLY A 65 21.37 1.65 35.60
C GLY A 65 21.11 2.04 34.12
N GLY A 66 20.55 1.15 33.29
CA GLY A 66 20.50 1.36 31.83
C GLY A 66 19.45 2.37 31.32
N GLY A 67 18.46 2.73 32.15
CA GLY A 67 17.39 3.65 31.74
C GLY A 67 17.87 5.10 31.56
N ALA A 68 18.81 5.54 32.38
CA ALA A 68 19.36 6.89 32.34
C ALA A 68 20.28 7.10 31.12
N GLU A 69 21.16 6.13 30.85
CA GLU A 69 22.04 6.15 29.67
C GLU A 69 21.23 6.07 28.37
N ALA A 70 20.24 5.19 28.29
CA ALA A 70 19.34 5.12 27.14
C ALA A 70 18.51 6.39 26.95
N ALA A 71 18.13 7.09 28.03
CA ALA A 71 17.47 8.39 27.93
C ALA A 71 18.42 9.49 27.43
N LYS A 72 19.68 9.48 27.89
CA LYS A 72 20.72 10.41 27.43
C LYS A 72 21.04 10.22 25.95
N ALA A 73 21.23 8.98 25.51
CA ALA A 73 21.47 8.64 24.10
C ALA A 73 20.31 9.09 23.19
N ARG A 74 19.06 8.92 23.63
CA ARG A 74 17.89 9.41 22.88
C ARG A 74 17.87 10.94 22.75
N ARG A 75 18.18 11.67 23.81
CA ARG A 75 18.26 13.14 23.78
C ARG A 75 19.38 13.62 22.86
N GLN A 76 20.52 12.94 22.89
CA GLN A 76 21.65 13.22 22.02
C GLN A 76 21.25 13.05 20.54
N LYS A 77 20.64 11.91 20.18
CA LYS A 77 20.14 11.65 18.83
C LYS A 77 19.09 12.67 18.38
N GLU A 78 18.17 13.06 19.26
CA GLU A 78 17.18 14.12 18.98
C GLU A 78 17.86 15.49 18.73
N THR A 79 18.96 15.76 19.42
CA THR A 79 19.74 17.01 19.25
C THR A 79 20.49 17.00 17.92
N GLU A 80 21.10 15.87 17.56
CA GLU A 80 21.76 15.68 16.26
C GLU A 80 20.77 15.83 15.11
N HIS A 81 19.60 15.19 15.18
CA HIS A 81 18.56 15.35 14.18
C HIS A 81 18.11 16.81 14.04
N ALA A 82 17.91 17.52 15.17
CA ALA A 82 17.54 18.93 15.13
C ALA A 82 18.62 19.80 14.48
N GLN A 83 19.90 19.53 14.75
CA GLN A 83 21.02 20.24 14.13
C GLN A 83 21.07 20.00 12.61
N VAL A 84 20.84 18.76 12.16
CA VAL A 84 20.78 18.43 10.72
C VAL A 84 19.66 19.20 10.03
N VAL A 85 18.47 19.25 10.64
CA VAL A 85 17.32 20.00 10.09
C VAL A 85 17.66 21.48 9.97
N LEU A 86 18.14 22.10 11.04
CA LEU A 86 18.45 23.53 11.07
C LEU A 86 19.58 23.89 10.09
N SER A 87 20.67 23.12 10.10
CA SER A 87 21.79 23.33 9.18
C SER A 87 21.36 23.21 7.72
N ARG A 88 20.51 22.23 7.38
CA ARG A 88 20.00 22.08 6.01
C ARG A 88 19.02 23.18 5.64
N TYR A 89 18.16 23.60 6.57
CA TYR A 89 17.21 24.69 6.37
C TYR A 89 17.92 26.02 6.07
N ASP A 90 19.04 26.29 6.77
CA ASP A 90 19.80 27.53 6.60
C ASP A 90 20.67 27.52 5.33
N SER A 91 21.15 26.34 4.89
CA SER A 91 22.11 26.23 3.77
C SER A 91 21.50 25.87 2.43
N ASP A 92 20.32 25.24 2.37
CA ASP A 92 19.70 24.76 1.13
C ASP A 92 18.33 25.43 0.90
N GLU A 93 18.30 26.41 0.00
CA GLU A 93 17.08 27.13 -0.38
C GLU A 93 15.99 26.22 -0.96
N SER A 94 16.37 25.17 -1.69
CA SER A 94 15.42 24.25 -2.30
C SER A 94 14.78 23.35 -1.25
N PHE A 95 15.56 22.90 -0.27
CA PHE A 95 15.03 22.20 0.90
C PHE A 95 14.12 23.10 1.74
N ARG A 96 14.57 24.32 2.06
CA ARG A 96 13.78 25.29 2.82
C ARG A 96 12.42 25.55 2.17
N PHE A 97 12.40 25.80 0.86
CA PHE A 97 11.16 25.99 0.10
C PHE A 97 10.23 24.76 0.19
N LEU A 98 10.76 23.55 0.01
CA LEU A 98 9.97 22.32 0.14
C LEU A 98 9.42 22.15 1.57
N TYR A 99 10.27 22.33 2.58
CA TYR A 99 9.91 22.20 3.99
C TYR A 99 8.78 23.17 4.36
N ASP A 100 8.92 24.43 3.97
CA ASP A 100 7.91 25.46 4.20
C ASP A 100 6.60 25.14 3.47
N SER A 101 6.68 24.68 2.22
CA SER A 101 5.51 24.30 1.44
C SER A 101 4.76 23.10 2.04
N VAL A 102 5.48 22.12 2.58
CA VAL A 102 4.87 20.98 3.29
C VAL A 102 4.19 21.45 4.58
N ALA A 103 4.86 22.30 5.36
CA ALA A 103 4.30 22.84 6.60
C ALA A 103 3.06 23.72 6.34
N GLU A 104 3.07 24.52 5.28
CA GLU A 104 1.95 25.36 4.85
C GLU A 104 0.76 24.51 4.40
N LEU A 105 0.98 23.52 3.53
CA LEU A 105 -0.07 22.62 3.07
C LEU A 105 -0.77 21.92 4.25
N PHE A 106 -0.03 21.38 5.21
CA PHE A 106 -0.64 20.79 6.40
C PHE A 106 -1.43 21.83 7.21
N ALA A 107 -0.90 23.04 7.37
CA ALA A 107 -1.59 24.08 8.13
C ALA A 107 -2.91 24.50 7.46
N GLU A 108 -2.92 24.70 6.14
CA GLU A 108 -4.12 25.04 5.36
C GLU A 108 -5.18 23.92 5.43
N LEU A 109 -4.77 22.68 5.21
CA LEU A 109 -5.68 21.53 5.27
C LEU A 109 -6.27 21.37 6.68
N LEU A 110 -5.46 21.54 7.73
CA LEU A 110 -5.95 21.45 9.11
C LEU A 110 -6.91 22.60 9.47
N LYS A 111 -6.68 23.81 8.96
CA LYS A 111 -7.61 24.95 9.14
C LYS A 111 -8.95 24.65 8.46
N SER A 112 -8.92 24.18 7.21
CA SER A 112 -10.11 23.78 6.46
C SER A 112 -10.88 22.65 7.17
N ASP A 113 -10.18 21.61 7.61
CA ASP A 113 -10.76 20.49 8.36
C ASP A 113 -11.46 20.97 9.66
N LEU A 114 -10.90 21.97 10.35
CA LEU A 114 -11.53 22.58 11.53
C LEU A 114 -12.77 23.39 11.19
N GLU A 115 -12.82 24.07 10.06
CA GLU A 115 -14.01 24.78 9.58
C GLU A 115 -15.14 23.81 9.24
N HIS A 116 -14.81 22.70 8.57
CA HIS A 116 -15.75 21.60 8.33
C HIS A 116 -16.24 20.97 9.63
N LEU A 117 -15.34 20.76 10.59
CA LEU A 117 -15.73 20.28 11.92
C LEU A 117 -16.69 21.25 12.63
N ARG A 118 -16.42 22.56 12.60
CA ARG A 118 -17.25 23.60 13.25
C ARG A 118 -18.63 23.73 12.59
N SER A 119 -18.71 23.53 11.28
CA SER A 119 -19.98 23.54 10.53
C SER A 119 -20.74 22.22 10.60
N GLY A 120 -20.16 21.18 11.21
CA GLY A 120 -20.77 19.85 11.31
C GLY A 120 -20.68 19.01 10.04
N ASP A 121 -19.98 19.50 9.00
CA ASP A 121 -19.79 18.80 7.72
C ASP A 121 -18.63 17.81 7.81
N THR A 122 -18.84 16.74 8.59
CA THR A 122 -17.80 15.73 8.88
C THR A 122 -17.35 14.95 7.65
N ALA A 123 -18.17 14.89 6.60
CA ALA A 123 -17.85 14.20 5.35
C ALA A 123 -16.75 14.91 4.53
N LYS A 124 -16.56 16.22 4.74
CA LYS A 124 -15.51 17.01 4.07
C LYS A 124 -14.18 17.06 4.84
N ILE A 125 -14.13 16.49 6.04
CA ILE A 125 -12.89 16.44 6.84
C ILE A 125 -11.91 15.47 6.17
N GLY A 126 -10.73 15.99 5.80
CA GLY A 126 -9.65 15.24 5.21
C GLY A 126 -8.83 14.42 6.20
N LEU A 127 -7.77 13.78 5.68
CA LEU A 127 -6.83 12.97 6.48
C LEU A 127 -5.61 13.77 6.98
N ALA A 128 -5.63 15.11 6.90
CA ALA A 128 -4.47 15.92 7.29
C ALA A 128 -4.10 15.71 8.76
N ALA A 129 -5.09 15.66 9.66
CA ALA A 129 -4.86 15.38 11.08
C ALA A 129 -4.29 13.97 11.34
N LYS A 130 -4.58 12.99 10.46
CA LYS A 130 -4.01 11.64 10.57
C LYS A 130 -2.51 11.65 10.28
N TRP A 131 -2.10 12.33 9.21
CA TRP A 131 -0.73 12.30 8.70
C TRP A 131 0.17 13.42 9.22
N CYS A 132 -0.40 14.47 9.80
CA CYS A 132 0.36 15.53 10.46
C CYS A 132 1.20 14.94 11.61
N PRO A 133 2.53 15.19 11.64
CA PRO A 133 3.40 14.74 12.71
C PRO A 133 2.90 15.18 14.09
N SER A 134 2.66 14.22 14.98
CA SER A 134 2.36 14.54 16.37
C SER A 134 3.61 14.95 17.12
N LEU A 135 3.45 15.79 18.13
CA LEU A 135 4.54 16.21 19.02
C LEU A 135 5.32 14.98 19.54
N ARG A 136 6.64 14.98 19.33
CA ARG A 136 7.57 13.89 19.69
C ARG A 136 7.29 12.54 19.01
N SER A 137 6.53 12.52 17.91
CA SER A 137 6.49 11.37 16.99
C SER A 137 7.86 11.14 16.34
N SER A 138 8.07 9.98 15.72
CA SER A 138 9.32 9.68 15.01
C SER A 138 9.62 10.76 13.96
N TYR A 139 8.63 11.10 13.12
CA TYR A 139 8.76 12.18 12.14
C TYR A 139 9.08 13.52 12.78
N ASP A 140 8.39 13.93 13.83
CA ASP A 140 8.65 15.21 14.50
C ASP A 140 10.08 15.29 15.07
N ARG A 141 10.56 14.22 15.71
CA ARG A 141 11.93 14.15 16.24
C ARG A 141 13.01 14.24 15.14
N SER A 142 12.70 13.77 13.94
CA SER A 142 13.62 13.79 12.81
C SER A 142 13.52 15.01 11.89
N THR A 143 12.40 15.73 11.93
CA THR A 143 12.08 16.79 10.93
C THR A 143 11.68 18.12 11.54
N LEU A 144 11.26 18.17 12.81
CA LEU A 144 10.71 19.37 13.49
C LEU A 144 9.42 19.93 12.86
N LEU A 145 8.76 19.18 11.96
CA LEU A 145 7.57 19.62 11.25
C LEU A 145 6.40 20.02 12.18
N CYS A 146 6.24 19.38 13.35
CA CYS A 146 5.13 19.72 14.24
C CYS A 146 5.20 21.18 14.70
N GLU A 147 6.40 21.72 14.93
CA GLU A 147 6.56 23.14 15.30
C GLU A 147 6.24 24.06 14.12
N ALA A 148 6.77 23.75 12.94
CA ALA A 148 6.57 24.55 11.73
C ALA A 148 5.09 24.65 11.34
N ILE A 149 4.36 23.53 11.44
CA ILE A 149 2.91 23.47 11.21
C ILE A 149 2.17 24.24 12.30
N ALA A 150 2.51 24.03 13.58
CA ALA A 150 1.83 24.69 14.69
C ALA A 150 1.93 26.21 14.63
N ARG A 151 3.09 26.76 14.23
CA ARG A 151 3.30 28.20 14.06
C ARG A 151 2.46 28.79 12.92
N ARG A 152 2.15 28.02 11.87
CA ARG A 152 1.31 28.43 10.75
C ARG A 152 -0.19 28.32 11.03
N VAL A 153 -0.57 27.31 11.83
CA VAL A 153 -1.95 27.16 12.32
C VAL A 153 -2.28 28.24 13.35
N PHE A 154 -1.33 28.59 14.22
CA PHE A 154 -1.48 29.61 15.25
C PHE A 154 -0.38 30.68 15.15
N PRO A 155 -0.42 31.58 14.14
CA PRO A 155 0.56 32.65 13.98
C PRO A 155 0.73 33.53 15.22
N ARG A 156 1.88 34.19 15.35
CA ARG A 156 2.22 34.93 16.59
C ARG A 156 1.32 36.13 16.82
N ASP A 157 0.77 36.71 15.77
CA ASP A 157 -0.21 37.78 15.73
C ASP A 157 -1.66 37.30 15.90
N SER A 158 -1.92 35.99 15.86
CA SER A 158 -3.28 35.43 16.00
C SER A 158 -3.87 35.52 17.42
N SER A 159 -3.05 35.84 18.44
CA SER A 159 -3.52 36.03 19.81
C SER A 159 -2.64 37.02 20.58
N PRO A 160 -3.24 37.96 21.34
CA PRO A 160 -2.49 38.86 22.22
C PRO A 160 -1.59 38.13 23.23
N GLU A 161 -1.95 36.91 23.62
CA GLU A 161 -1.16 36.09 24.56
C GLU A 161 0.24 35.73 24.05
N TYR A 162 0.49 35.87 22.74
CA TYR A 162 1.75 35.47 22.12
C TYR A 162 2.76 36.62 21.94
N LEU A 163 2.28 37.87 21.92
CA LEU A 163 3.09 39.03 21.55
C LEU A 163 4.22 39.30 22.56
N GLY A 164 3.96 39.09 23.86
CA GLY A 164 4.90 39.36 24.95
C GLY A 164 5.70 38.16 25.48
N ILE A 165 5.50 36.96 24.94
CA ILE A 165 6.19 35.76 25.45
C ILE A 165 7.45 35.43 24.64
N PRO A 166 8.52 34.91 25.29
CA PRO A 166 9.71 34.45 24.58
C PRO A 166 9.38 33.35 23.56
N ASP A 167 10.13 33.30 22.45
CA ASP A 167 9.85 32.41 21.32
C ASP A 167 9.75 30.93 21.71
N LYS A 168 10.63 30.47 22.62
CA LYS A 168 10.57 29.11 23.18
C LYS A 168 9.24 28.77 23.84
N HIS A 169 8.63 29.74 24.53
CA HIS A 169 7.33 29.56 25.20
C HIS A 169 6.19 29.62 24.19
N TYR A 170 6.28 30.50 23.19
CA TYR A 170 5.35 30.52 22.06
C TYR A 170 5.33 29.17 21.32
N ALA A 171 6.49 28.66 20.91
CA ALA A 171 6.66 27.35 20.27
C ALA A 171 6.06 26.21 21.10
N TYR A 172 6.29 26.21 22.42
CA TYR A 172 5.69 25.23 23.32
C TYR A 172 4.16 25.33 23.36
N ARG A 173 3.61 26.55 23.48
CA ARG A 173 2.16 26.77 23.52
C ARG A 173 1.49 26.32 22.23
N VAL A 174 1.97 26.76 21.06
CA VAL A 174 1.31 26.43 19.78
C VAL A 174 1.37 24.93 19.47
N ARG A 175 2.47 24.23 19.80
CA ARG A 175 2.54 22.76 19.63
C ARG A 175 1.53 22.03 20.52
N ASN A 176 1.34 22.50 21.75
CA ASN A 176 0.33 21.95 22.65
C ASN A 176 -1.10 22.25 22.18
N ARG A 177 -1.36 23.45 21.66
CA ARG A 177 -2.66 23.80 21.06
C ARG A 177 -2.93 22.97 19.82
N LEU A 178 -1.96 22.80 18.91
CA LEU A 178 -2.09 21.91 17.76
C LEU A 178 -2.52 20.50 18.17
N ARG A 179 -1.92 19.94 19.24
CA ARG A 179 -2.35 18.64 19.77
C ARG A 179 -3.80 18.68 20.30
N ARG A 180 -4.13 19.64 21.16
CA ARG A 180 -5.38 19.65 21.93
C ARG A 180 -6.60 20.15 21.13
N GLU A 181 -6.41 21.21 20.37
CA GLU A 181 -7.48 21.94 19.68
C GLU A 181 -7.63 21.49 18.22
N VAL A 182 -6.63 20.79 17.66
CA VAL A 182 -6.64 20.36 16.25
C VAL A 182 -6.61 18.84 16.13
N HIS A 183 -5.51 18.19 16.54
CA HIS A 183 -5.36 16.75 16.36
C HIS A 183 -6.42 15.93 17.11
N VAL A 184 -6.67 16.22 18.38
CA VAL A 184 -7.65 15.46 19.19
C VAL A 184 -9.06 15.50 18.60
N PRO A 185 -9.68 16.67 18.34
CA PRO A 185 -11.05 16.69 17.83
C PRO A 185 -11.16 16.13 16.40
N LEU A 186 -10.21 16.45 15.50
CA LEU A 186 -10.24 15.93 14.13
C LEU A 186 -10.05 14.41 14.09
N ARG A 187 -9.09 13.86 14.85
CA ARG A 187 -8.88 12.40 14.90
C ARG A 187 -10.04 11.65 15.54
N LYS A 188 -10.78 12.29 16.46
CA LYS A 188 -11.99 11.72 17.05
C LYS A 188 -13.08 11.54 15.98
N VAL A 189 -13.33 12.56 15.15
CA VAL A 189 -14.35 12.48 14.09
C VAL A 189 -13.94 11.55 12.94
N LEU A 190 -12.63 11.44 12.69
CA LEU A 190 -12.10 10.47 11.73
C LEU A 190 -12.22 9.01 12.19
N GLU A 191 -12.57 8.75 13.47
CA GLU A 191 -12.72 7.42 14.07
C GLU A 191 -11.54 6.49 13.77
N LEU A 192 -10.32 7.02 13.91
CA LEU A 192 -9.09 6.28 13.64
C LEU A 192 -8.90 5.15 14.67
N PRO A 193 -8.49 3.93 14.27
CA PRO A 193 -8.35 2.79 15.18
C PRO A 193 -7.40 3.10 16.34
N GLU A 194 -6.34 3.88 16.11
CA GLU A 194 -5.35 4.24 17.12
C GLU A 194 -5.96 5.03 18.30
N VAL A 195 -7.05 5.76 18.06
CA VAL A 195 -7.79 6.50 19.12
C VAL A 195 -8.44 5.53 20.10
N TYR A 196 -9.13 4.51 19.58
CA TYR A 196 -9.80 3.47 20.36
C TYR A 196 -8.79 2.55 21.05
N MET A 197 -7.79 2.08 20.30
CA MET A 197 -6.74 1.18 20.80
C MET A 197 -5.94 1.79 21.94
N SER A 198 -5.57 3.08 21.83
CA SER A 198 -4.82 3.77 22.89
C SER A 198 -5.64 4.05 24.15
N ALA A 199 -6.96 4.16 24.01
CA ALA A 199 -7.90 4.30 25.11
C ALA A 199 -8.35 2.95 25.72
N GLY A 200 -7.99 1.82 25.09
CA GLY A 200 -8.42 0.48 25.51
C GLY A 200 -9.89 0.17 25.20
N LYS A 201 -10.55 0.97 24.36
CA LYS A 201 -11.95 0.85 23.96
C LYS A 201 -12.08 0.00 22.69
N TRP A 202 -11.70 -1.27 22.78
CA TRP A 202 -11.66 -2.17 21.61
C TRP A 202 -13.06 -2.52 21.11
N ASP A 203 -14.00 -2.67 22.04
CA ASP A 203 -15.42 -2.92 21.86
C ASP A 203 -16.18 -1.80 21.13
N GLU A 204 -15.68 -0.56 21.19
CA GLU A 204 -16.26 0.60 20.50
C GLU A 204 -15.66 0.82 19.10
N LEU A 205 -14.71 -0.02 18.65
CA LEU A 205 -13.93 0.23 17.43
C LEU A 205 -14.76 -0.08 16.17
N PRO A 206 -14.97 0.90 15.27
CA PRO A 206 -15.78 0.71 14.07
C PRO A 206 -14.98 -0.03 12.97
N TYR A 207 -14.89 -1.35 13.05
CA TYR A 207 -14.10 -2.19 12.14
C TYR A 207 -14.38 -1.92 10.64
N ALA A 208 -15.64 -1.64 10.28
CA ALA A 208 -16.03 -1.30 8.91
C ALA A 208 -15.35 -0.03 8.36
N ARG A 209 -14.91 0.88 9.23
CA ARG A 209 -14.19 2.12 8.86
C ARG A 209 -12.67 1.95 8.87
N VAL A 210 -12.16 0.83 9.38
CA VAL A 210 -10.71 0.60 9.46
C VAL A 210 -10.17 0.32 8.06
N ALA A 211 -9.27 1.18 7.59
CA ALA A 211 -8.62 1.00 6.29
C ALA A 211 -7.93 -0.37 6.18
N SER A 212 -7.94 -0.97 5.00
CA SER A 212 -7.39 -2.32 4.74
C SER A 212 -5.94 -2.51 5.21
N ARG A 213 -5.09 -1.49 5.03
CA ARG A 213 -3.70 -1.51 5.54
C ARG A 213 -3.64 -1.50 7.06
N ALA A 214 -4.53 -0.78 7.73
CA ALA A 214 -4.61 -0.75 9.19
C ALA A 214 -5.13 -2.08 9.75
N MET A 215 -6.09 -2.73 9.07
CA MET A 215 -6.53 -4.09 9.40
C MET A 215 -5.35 -5.07 9.46
N ARG A 216 -4.46 -5.00 8.46
CA ARG A 216 -3.25 -5.81 8.42
C ARG A 216 -2.24 -5.42 9.49
N GLN A 217 -1.94 -4.13 9.62
CA GLN A 217 -0.93 -3.63 10.54
C GLN A 217 -1.25 -3.98 12.00
N TYR A 218 -2.54 -3.89 12.37
CA TYR A 218 -3.00 -4.09 13.74
C TYR A 218 -3.59 -5.47 14.00
N LYS A 219 -3.48 -6.41 13.05
CA LYS A 219 -3.99 -7.77 13.14
C LYS A 219 -3.70 -8.43 14.50
N LEU A 220 -2.42 -8.50 14.89
CA LEU A 220 -2.02 -9.13 16.15
C LEU A 220 -2.59 -8.42 17.39
N ALA A 221 -2.81 -7.10 17.30
CA ALA A 221 -3.40 -6.34 18.38
C ALA A 221 -4.91 -6.62 18.48
N PHE A 222 -5.60 -6.68 17.35
CA PHE A 222 -7.02 -7.06 17.30
C PHE A 222 -7.24 -8.50 17.77
N ASP A 223 -6.44 -9.45 17.30
CA ASP A 223 -6.51 -10.86 17.72
C ASP A 223 -6.29 -11.02 19.23
N LYS A 224 -5.43 -10.18 19.81
CA LYS A 224 -5.11 -10.23 21.24
C LYS A 224 -6.19 -9.59 22.11
N HIS A 225 -6.80 -8.50 21.67
CA HIS A 225 -7.62 -7.65 22.52
C HIS A 225 -9.13 -7.73 22.22
N ASP A 226 -9.52 -8.05 20.99
CA ASP A 226 -10.92 -8.18 20.59
C ASP A 226 -11.11 -9.19 19.45
N LYS A 227 -10.71 -10.43 19.71
CA LYS A 227 -10.87 -11.53 18.75
C LYS A 227 -12.33 -11.75 18.35
N SER A 228 -13.26 -11.60 19.31
CA SER A 228 -14.69 -11.78 19.09
C SER A 228 -15.30 -10.69 18.22
N GLY A 229 -14.96 -9.42 18.45
CA GLY A 229 -15.47 -8.31 17.65
C GLY A 229 -14.99 -8.38 16.21
N VAL A 230 -13.72 -8.75 15.99
CA VAL A 230 -13.19 -9.00 14.63
C VAL A 230 -13.93 -10.15 13.93
N ALA A 231 -14.15 -11.27 14.63
CA ALA A 231 -14.85 -12.41 14.06
C ALA A 231 -16.30 -12.05 13.69
N GLY A 232 -17.01 -11.35 14.58
CA GLY A 232 -18.36 -10.85 14.33
C GLY A 232 -18.41 -9.87 13.14
N PHE A 233 -17.44 -8.97 13.03
CA PHE A 233 -17.31 -8.11 11.86
C PHE A 233 -17.13 -8.92 10.56
N TYR A 234 -16.29 -9.95 10.55
CA TYR A 234 -16.14 -10.82 9.38
C TYR A 234 -17.42 -11.60 9.06
N ASP A 235 -18.17 -12.05 10.07
CA ASP A 235 -19.49 -12.65 9.89
C ASP A 235 -20.47 -11.69 9.20
N GLU A 236 -20.53 -10.43 9.65
CA GLU A 236 -21.35 -9.38 9.03
C GLU A 236 -20.94 -9.09 7.58
N VAL A 237 -19.63 -9.08 7.28
CA VAL A 237 -19.13 -8.92 5.91
C VAL A 237 -19.55 -10.12 5.04
N ARG A 238 -19.48 -11.34 5.56
CA ARG A 238 -19.91 -12.56 4.84
C ARG A 238 -21.42 -12.58 4.61
N ALA A 239 -22.20 -12.05 5.55
CA ALA A 239 -23.65 -11.88 5.43
C ALA A 239 -24.05 -10.71 4.51
N GLY A 240 -23.10 -9.88 4.07
CA GLY A 240 -23.36 -8.70 3.23
C GLY A 240 -23.98 -7.52 3.99
N LEU A 241 -23.98 -7.56 5.33
CA LEU A 241 -24.51 -6.50 6.20
C LEU A 241 -23.58 -5.28 6.25
N THR A 242 -22.27 -5.54 6.15
CA THR A 242 -21.25 -4.50 6.11
C THR A 242 -20.20 -4.79 5.04
N ARG A 243 -19.29 -3.84 4.82
CA ARG A 243 -18.24 -3.95 3.81
C ARG A 243 -16.88 -3.79 4.46
N ILE A 244 -15.95 -4.65 4.06
CA ILE A 244 -14.53 -4.46 4.38
C ILE A 244 -13.91 -3.47 3.37
N PRO A 245 -13.18 -2.44 3.83
CA PRO A 245 -12.38 -1.62 2.92
C PRO A 245 -11.33 -2.48 2.21
N ALA A 246 -11.15 -2.28 0.90
CA ALA A 246 -10.15 -3.00 0.10
C ALA A 246 -9.27 -2.07 -0.76
N ASP A 247 -9.70 -0.82 -0.98
CA ASP A 247 -9.14 0.09 -2.00
C ASP A 247 -7.68 0.50 -1.75
N ALA A 248 -7.21 0.45 -0.51
CA ALA A 248 -5.85 0.86 -0.14
C ALA A 248 -4.80 -0.27 -0.18
N VAL A 249 -5.20 -1.50 -0.54
CA VAL A 249 -4.30 -2.66 -0.61
C VAL A 249 -4.28 -3.19 -2.04
N LEU A 250 -3.09 -3.47 -2.57
CA LEU A 250 -2.90 -3.95 -3.93
C LEU A 250 -3.09 -5.48 -4.03
N PRO A 251 -3.47 -6.03 -5.20
CA PRO A 251 -3.67 -7.48 -5.37
C PRO A 251 -2.50 -8.33 -4.85
N HIS A 252 -1.27 -7.96 -5.21
CA HIS A 252 -0.07 -8.68 -4.80
C HIS A 252 0.20 -8.58 -3.29
N GLU A 253 -0.18 -7.47 -2.66
CA GLU A 253 -0.06 -7.30 -1.20
C GLU A 253 -1.03 -8.24 -0.46
N ILE A 254 -2.21 -8.54 -1.01
CA ILE A 254 -3.16 -9.53 -0.44
C ILE A 254 -2.58 -10.94 -0.59
N LEU A 255 -2.07 -11.25 -1.79
CA LEU A 255 -1.62 -12.59 -2.12
C LEU A 255 -0.28 -12.97 -1.48
N ALA A 256 0.62 -12.01 -1.23
CA ALA A 256 1.92 -12.28 -0.63
C ALA A 256 1.81 -13.02 0.71
N ALA A 257 0.84 -12.66 1.56
CA ALA A 257 0.60 -13.38 2.82
C ALA A 257 0.05 -14.79 2.57
N ALA A 258 -0.89 -14.93 1.64
CA ALA A 258 -1.48 -16.22 1.30
C ALA A 258 -0.46 -17.21 0.70
N LEU A 259 0.46 -16.72 -0.13
CA LEU A 259 1.54 -17.51 -0.72
C LEU A 259 2.56 -18.01 0.32
N LYS A 260 2.71 -17.31 1.44
CA LYS A 260 3.54 -17.71 2.59
C LYS A 260 2.83 -18.66 3.56
N GLY A 261 1.57 -18.99 3.31
CA GLY A 261 0.74 -19.74 4.26
C GLY A 261 0.26 -18.92 5.46
N GLU A 262 0.46 -17.60 5.43
CA GLU A 262 0.01 -16.65 6.45
C GLU A 262 -1.39 -16.08 6.10
N HIS A 263 -2.16 -16.80 5.28
CA HIS A 263 -3.50 -16.39 4.86
C HIS A 263 -4.40 -16.16 6.08
N ASP A 264 -5.14 -15.07 6.03
CA ASP A 264 -6.15 -14.76 7.03
C ASP A 264 -7.48 -14.39 6.38
N GLU A 265 -8.49 -14.33 7.24
CA GLU A 265 -9.86 -14.00 6.84
C GLU A 265 -9.97 -12.58 6.28
N SER A 266 -9.16 -11.63 6.77
CA SER A 266 -9.11 -10.28 6.20
C SER A 266 -8.67 -10.30 4.73
N ALA A 267 -7.63 -11.05 4.39
CA ALA A 267 -7.11 -11.17 3.03
C ALA A 267 -8.14 -11.81 2.10
N GLU A 268 -8.84 -12.87 2.56
CA GLU A 268 -9.93 -13.50 1.83
C GLU A 268 -11.05 -12.51 1.49
N LEU A 269 -11.53 -11.78 2.51
CA LEU A 269 -12.64 -10.84 2.34
C LEU A 269 -12.24 -9.62 1.51
N GLN A 270 -11.01 -9.11 1.68
CA GLN A 270 -10.46 -8.04 0.85
C GLN A 270 -10.33 -8.45 -0.62
N TRP A 271 -9.85 -9.67 -0.89
CA TRP A 271 -9.78 -10.20 -2.26
C TRP A 271 -11.17 -10.28 -2.90
N ARG A 272 -12.13 -10.90 -2.20
CA ARG A 272 -13.52 -11.00 -2.68
C ARG A 272 -14.13 -9.64 -2.96
N ARG A 273 -13.91 -8.66 -2.05
CA ARG A 273 -14.38 -7.29 -2.24
C ARG A 273 -13.77 -6.65 -3.49
N MET A 274 -12.45 -6.73 -3.64
CA MET A 274 -11.72 -6.18 -4.80
C MET A 274 -12.26 -6.76 -6.11
N VAL A 275 -12.38 -8.09 -6.21
CA VAL A 275 -12.95 -8.76 -7.39
C VAL A 275 -14.39 -8.31 -7.62
N SER A 276 -15.22 -8.28 -6.59
CA SER A 276 -16.63 -7.87 -6.73
C SER A 276 -16.80 -6.43 -7.22
N SER A 277 -15.94 -5.51 -6.77
CA SER A 277 -15.96 -4.11 -7.19
C SER A 277 -15.62 -4.00 -8.67
N LEU A 278 -14.55 -4.65 -9.11
CA LEU A 278 -14.13 -4.64 -10.51
C LEU A 278 -15.17 -5.31 -11.42
N VAL A 279 -15.75 -6.44 -11.00
CA VAL A 279 -16.85 -7.09 -11.75
C VAL A 279 -18.05 -6.16 -11.92
N SER A 280 -18.35 -5.31 -10.92
CA SER A 280 -19.46 -4.36 -11.01
C SER A 280 -19.20 -3.20 -11.99
N GLU A 281 -17.93 -2.89 -12.26
CA GLU A 281 -17.52 -1.92 -13.29
C GLU A 281 -17.48 -2.56 -14.67
N GLY A 282 -17.23 -3.86 -14.75
CA GLY A 282 -17.27 -4.62 -15.98
C GLY A 282 -16.51 -5.94 -15.90
N ARG A 283 -16.78 -6.83 -16.85
CA ARG A 283 -16.00 -8.06 -17.02
C ARG A 283 -15.07 -7.93 -18.22
N LEU A 284 -13.96 -8.67 -18.18
CA LEU A 284 -13.06 -8.75 -19.32
C LEU A 284 -13.59 -9.79 -20.31
N SER A 285 -13.88 -9.36 -21.54
CA SER A 285 -14.29 -10.26 -22.61
C SER A 285 -13.08 -10.87 -23.31
N ASN A 286 -13.06 -12.19 -23.49
CA ASN A 286 -12.11 -12.90 -24.34
C ASN A 286 -10.64 -12.57 -24.10
N CYS A 287 -10.22 -12.53 -22.84
CA CYS A 287 -8.82 -12.38 -22.50
C CYS A 287 -8.31 -13.57 -21.69
N ILE A 288 -6.98 -13.74 -21.71
CA ILE A 288 -6.31 -14.71 -20.85
C ILE A 288 -5.01 -14.11 -20.33
N ALA A 289 -4.69 -14.43 -19.08
CA ALA A 289 -3.42 -14.08 -18.48
C ALA A 289 -2.41 -15.21 -18.62
N MET A 290 -1.17 -14.80 -18.85
CA MET A 290 0.00 -15.64 -18.92
C MET A 290 1.00 -15.14 -17.89
N CYS A 291 1.28 -15.96 -16.87
CA CYS A 291 2.10 -15.58 -15.73
C CYS A 291 3.49 -16.19 -15.85
N ALA A 292 4.52 -15.35 -15.91
CA ALA A 292 5.89 -15.79 -15.66
C ALA A 292 6.03 -16.04 -14.16
N LEU A 293 6.07 -17.32 -13.79
CA LEU A 293 6.41 -17.73 -12.44
C LEU A 293 7.94 -17.69 -12.39
N SER A 294 8.52 -16.74 -11.66
CA SER A 294 9.97 -16.82 -11.41
C SER A 294 10.24 -17.96 -10.43
N SER A 295 11.49 -18.42 -10.35
CA SER A 295 11.89 -19.49 -9.42
C SER A 295 11.64 -19.18 -7.95
N SER A 296 11.38 -17.92 -7.60
CA SER A 296 11.02 -17.49 -6.25
C SER A 296 9.75 -16.64 -6.26
N VAL A 297 8.65 -17.28 -5.87
CA VAL A 297 7.32 -16.67 -5.66
C VAL A 297 7.37 -15.55 -4.60
N GLU A 298 8.41 -15.53 -3.77
CA GLU A 298 8.64 -14.52 -2.74
C GLU A 298 9.16 -13.19 -3.29
N LYS A 299 9.66 -13.16 -4.53
CA LYS A 299 10.07 -11.91 -5.16
C LYS A 299 8.83 -11.08 -5.54
N PRO A 300 8.80 -9.75 -5.28
CA PRO A 300 7.65 -8.91 -5.58
C PRO A 300 7.11 -9.03 -7.02
N PRO A 301 7.94 -9.10 -8.08
CA PRO A 301 7.46 -9.27 -9.45
C PRO A 301 6.68 -10.57 -9.68
N ALA A 302 7.14 -11.68 -9.11
CA ALA A 302 6.45 -12.97 -9.25
C ALA A 302 5.09 -12.94 -8.52
N SER A 303 5.05 -12.40 -7.31
CA SER A 303 3.79 -12.21 -6.57
C SER A 303 2.81 -11.31 -7.33
N ALA A 304 3.31 -10.28 -8.02
CA ALA A 304 2.50 -9.39 -8.84
C ALA A 304 1.97 -10.07 -10.11
N ALA A 305 2.80 -10.86 -10.81
CA ALA A 305 2.38 -11.63 -11.97
C ALA A 305 1.27 -12.64 -11.61
N ILE A 306 1.44 -13.38 -10.51
CA ILE A 306 0.43 -14.34 -10.03
C ILE A 306 -0.86 -13.61 -9.65
N ALA A 307 -0.75 -12.48 -8.95
CA ALA A 307 -1.90 -11.74 -8.48
C ALA A 307 -2.73 -11.14 -9.61
N LEU A 308 -2.07 -10.50 -10.58
CA LEU A 308 -2.73 -9.97 -11.76
C LEU A 308 -3.31 -11.11 -12.63
N GLY A 309 -2.60 -12.24 -12.74
CA GLY A 309 -3.09 -13.39 -13.48
C GLY A 309 -4.35 -14.00 -12.89
N LEU A 310 -4.37 -14.17 -11.57
CA LEU A 310 -5.56 -14.64 -10.85
C LEU A 310 -6.71 -13.62 -11.00
N LEU A 311 -6.42 -12.33 -10.88
CA LEU A 311 -7.43 -11.28 -11.02
C LEU A 311 -8.05 -11.28 -12.43
N ILE A 312 -7.24 -11.30 -13.49
CA ILE A 312 -7.70 -11.38 -14.88
C ILE A 312 -8.54 -12.64 -15.09
N SER A 313 -8.12 -13.78 -14.53
CA SER A 313 -8.84 -15.05 -14.60
C SER A 313 -10.24 -14.98 -13.96
N GLU A 314 -10.39 -14.29 -12.83
CA GLU A 314 -11.70 -14.10 -12.16
C GLU A 314 -12.60 -13.07 -12.86
N LEU A 315 -12.00 -12.05 -13.48
CA LEU A 315 -12.71 -11.01 -14.25
C LEU A 315 -13.11 -11.48 -15.65
N SER A 316 -12.42 -12.49 -16.19
CA SER A 316 -12.69 -13.02 -17.52
C SER A 316 -14.07 -13.67 -17.61
N GLN A 317 -14.70 -13.54 -18.77
CA GLN A 317 -15.95 -14.24 -19.11
C GLN A 317 -15.67 -15.66 -19.61
N ASP A 318 -16.69 -16.51 -19.57
CA ASP A 318 -16.65 -17.82 -20.23
C ASP A 318 -16.37 -17.63 -21.74
N PRO A 319 -15.58 -18.53 -22.37
CA PRO A 319 -15.08 -19.81 -21.87
C PRO A 319 -13.70 -19.72 -21.18
N TRP A 320 -13.12 -18.52 -21.12
CA TRP A 320 -11.77 -18.26 -20.61
C TRP A 320 -11.71 -17.97 -19.11
N LYS A 321 -12.87 -17.72 -18.49
CA LYS A 321 -13.04 -17.57 -17.05
C LYS A 321 -12.35 -18.68 -16.26
N GLY A 322 -11.63 -18.29 -15.22
CA GLY A 322 -10.95 -19.22 -14.33
C GLY A 322 -9.74 -19.90 -14.99
N ARG A 323 -9.19 -19.37 -16.08
CA ARG A 323 -8.02 -19.95 -16.75
C ARG A 323 -6.80 -19.03 -16.70
N VAL A 324 -5.63 -19.63 -16.48
CA VAL A 324 -4.32 -18.96 -16.49
C VAL A 324 -3.33 -19.85 -17.20
N ILE A 325 -2.42 -19.27 -18.00
CA ILE A 325 -1.32 -20.00 -18.64
C ILE A 325 -0.02 -19.71 -17.89
N THR A 326 0.81 -20.73 -17.67
CA THR A 326 2.16 -20.51 -17.14
C THR A 326 3.12 -20.15 -18.26
N PHE A 327 3.96 -19.13 -18.02
CA PHE A 327 5.00 -18.73 -18.96
C PHE A 327 6.34 -19.37 -18.60
N ASP A 328 6.39 -20.68 -18.79
CA ASP A 328 7.56 -21.54 -18.62
C ASP A 328 7.63 -22.56 -19.76
N ALA A 329 8.62 -23.46 -19.77
CA ALA A 329 8.76 -24.48 -20.80
C ALA A 329 7.58 -25.47 -20.92
N THR A 330 6.66 -25.52 -19.95
CA THR A 330 5.51 -26.44 -19.97
C THR A 330 4.26 -25.80 -20.59
N HIS A 331 4.19 -24.46 -20.58
CA HIS A 331 3.09 -23.63 -21.10
C HIS A 331 1.71 -24.07 -20.59
N GLN A 332 1.60 -24.61 -19.38
CA GLN A 332 0.38 -25.29 -18.94
C GLN A 332 -0.81 -24.34 -18.82
N LEU A 333 -1.97 -24.77 -19.32
CA LEU A 333 -3.23 -24.07 -19.14
C LEU A 333 -3.90 -24.60 -17.86
N HIS A 334 -3.83 -23.81 -16.81
CA HIS A 334 -4.44 -24.12 -15.53
C HIS A 334 -5.87 -23.63 -15.48
N LYS A 335 -6.76 -24.49 -14.97
CA LYS A 335 -8.09 -24.07 -14.51
C LYS A 335 -7.99 -23.81 -13.01
N VAL A 336 -8.09 -22.54 -12.63
CA VAL A 336 -8.18 -22.11 -11.23
C VAL A 336 -9.46 -22.69 -10.64
N ARG A 337 -9.31 -23.41 -9.51
CA ARG A 337 -10.41 -24.06 -8.79
C ARG A 337 -10.36 -23.67 -7.33
N GLY A 338 -11.52 -23.70 -6.67
CA GLY A 338 -11.64 -23.50 -5.24
C GLY A 338 -12.46 -22.28 -4.85
N ALA A 339 -12.99 -22.32 -3.63
CA ALA A 339 -13.82 -21.26 -3.07
C ALA A 339 -12.98 -20.21 -2.34
N SER A 340 -11.87 -20.63 -1.69
CA SER A 340 -10.97 -19.72 -0.99
C SER A 340 -9.83 -19.23 -1.88
N LEU A 341 -9.24 -18.10 -1.52
CA LEU A 341 -8.02 -17.57 -2.14
C LEU A 341 -6.87 -18.59 -2.05
N VAL A 342 -6.73 -19.30 -0.93
CA VAL A 342 -5.71 -20.34 -0.75
C VAL A 342 -5.91 -21.48 -1.75
N ASP A 343 -7.13 -21.97 -1.92
CA ASP A 343 -7.43 -23.04 -2.88
C ASP A 343 -7.06 -22.63 -4.31
N LYS A 344 -7.43 -21.39 -4.68
CA LYS A 344 -7.14 -20.82 -5.99
C LYS A 344 -5.63 -20.70 -6.24
N LEU A 345 -4.88 -20.29 -5.22
CA LEU A 345 -3.43 -20.13 -5.29
C LEU A 345 -2.67 -21.46 -5.31
N ARG A 346 -3.15 -22.53 -4.65
CA ARG A 346 -2.48 -23.84 -4.64
C ARG A 346 -2.14 -24.32 -6.05
N THR A 347 -3.06 -24.10 -6.99
CA THR A 347 -2.87 -24.50 -8.40
C THR A 347 -1.70 -23.79 -9.05
N LEU A 348 -1.46 -22.53 -8.70
CA LEU A 348 -0.39 -21.69 -9.26
C LEU A 348 0.92 -21.81 -8.48
N ALA A 349 0.85 -21.96 -7.16
CA ALA A 349 2.00 -22.09 -6.27
C ALA A 349 2.72 -23.44 -6.40
N ALA A 350 2.02 -24.50 -6.82
CA ALA A 350 2.62 -25.81 -7.05
C ALA A 350 3.46 -25.88 -8.33
N VAL A 351 3.37 -24.89 -9.22
CA VAL A 351 4.08 -24.90 -10.49
C VAL A 351 5.54 -24.52 -10.27
N ARG A 352 6.44 -25.41 -10.69
CA ARG A 352 7.89 -25.14 -10.72
C ARG A 352 8.26 -24.56 -12.07
N ALA A 353 8.68 -23.29 -12.06
CA ALA A 353 9.12 -22.58 -13.24
C ALA A 353 10.29 -23.29 -13.94
N GLN A 354 10.18 -23.47 -15.26
CA GLN A 354 11.22 -24.00 -16.12
C GLN A 354 11.58 -22.98 -17.20
N LYS A 355 12.89 -22.76 -17.42
CA LYS A 355 13.38 -21.85 -18.47
C LYS A 355 13.02 -22.39 -19.86
N GLY A 356 12.69 -21.49 -20.79
CA GLY A 356 12.34 -21.85 -22.18
C GLY A 356 10.88 -21.62 -22.55
N ALA A 357 10.30 -20.48 -22.14
CA ALA A 357 8.96 -20.10 -22.57
C ALA A 357 8.90 -19.85 -24.09
N ASN A 358 7.83 -20.32 -24.74
CA ASN A 358 7.66 -20.26 -26.20
C ASN A 358 6.24 -19.78 -26.49
N LEU A 359 6.13 -18.61 -27.14
CA LEU A 359 4.84 -17.99 -27.42
C LEU A 359 4.03 -18.79 -28.44
N GLN A 360 4.67 -19.37 -29.46
CA GLN A 360 3.96 -20.23 -30.42
C GLN A 360 3.30 -21.43 -29.75
N ALA A 361 3.95 -22.07 -28.77
CA ALA A 361 3.39 -23.18 -28.01
C ALA A 361 2.15 -22.75 -27.20
N VAL A 362 2.19 -21.56 -26.58
CA VAL A 362 1.06 -20.97 -25.86
C VAL A 362 -0.12 -20.72 -26.81
N PHE A 363 0.14 -20.08 -27.96
CA PHE A 363 -0.91 -19.78 -28.93
C PHE A 363 -1.53 -21.05 -29.54
N ASN A 364 -0.73 -22.10 -29.78
CA ASN A 364 -1.27 -23.40 -30.19
C ASN A 364 -2.21 -23.99 -29.12
N LYS A 365 -1.90 -23.83 -27.82
CA LYS A 365 -2.79 -24.30 -26.75
C LYS A 365 -4.11 -23.53 -26.71
N ILE A 366 -4.07 -22.21 -26.90
CA ILE A 366 -5.28 -21.39 -27.00
C ILE A 366 -6.12 -21.85 -28.19
N LEU A 367 -5.49 -22.04 -29.35
CA LEU A 367 -6.14 -22.52 -30.57
C LEU A 367 -6.78 -23.91 -30.35
N ASN A 368 -6.05 -24.85 -29.75
CA ASN A 368 -6.56 -26.19 -29.47
C ASN A 368 -7.79 -26.16 -28.56
N VAL A 369 -7.82 -25.29 -27.55
CA VAL A 369 -8.99 -25.10 -26.70
C VAL A 369 -10.17 -24.54 -27.49
N ALA A 370 -9.92 -23.61 -28.41
CA ALA A 370 -10.97 -23.02 -29.22
C ALA A 370 -11.58 -24.02 -30.21
N VAL A 371 -10.72 -24.78 -30.90
CA VAL A 371 -11.13 -25.84 -31.84
C VAL A 371 -11.86 -26.97 -31.11
N ALA A 372 -11.28 -27.49 -30.01
CA ALA A 372 -11.91 -28.57 -29.24
C ALA A 372 -13.23 -28.13 -28.59
N GLY A 373 -13.36 -26.84 -28.25
CA GLY A 373 -14.59 -26.25 -27.73
C GLY A 373 -15.58 -25.82 -28.79
N ALA A 374 -15.28 -26.01 -30.09
CA ALA A 374 -16.07 -25.51 -31.22
C ALA A 374 -16.48 -24.03 -31.05
N LEU A 375 -15.53 -23.19 -30.60
CA LEU A 375 -15.83 -21.79 -30.29
C LEU A 375 -16.17 -21.00 -31.56
N SER A 376 -17.16 -20.13 -31.46
CA SER A 376 -17.42 -19.13 -32.47
C SER A 376 -16.30 -18.07 -32.48
N LYS A 377 -16.14 -17.38 -33.62
CA LYS A 377 -15.07 -16.39 -33.81
C LYS A 377 -15.12 -15.26 -32.78
N ASP A 378 -16.31 -14.89 -32.34
CA ASP A 378 -16.55 -13.85 -31.33
C ASP A 378 -16.19 -14.30 -29.91
N MET A 379 -16.05 -15.61 -29.64
CA MET A 379 -15.66 -16.19 -28.35
C MET A 379 -14.16 -16.51 -28.25
N MET A 380 -13.43 -16.35 -29.36
CA MET A 380 -11.98 -16.53 -29.39
C MET A 380 -11.27 -15.47 -28.55
N VAL A 381 -10.15 -15.84 -27.91
CA VAL A 381 -9.30 -14.87 -27.20
C VAL A 381 -8.93 -13.73 -28.14
N LYS A 382 -9.22 -12.50 -27.71
CA LYS A 382 -8.84 -11.26 -28.39
C LYS A 382 -7.55 -10.67 -27.82
N ARG A 383 -7.23 -10.95 -26.55
CA ARG A 383 -6.05 -10.40 -25.88
C ARG A 383 -5.38 -11.39 -24.92
N VAL A 384 -4.06 -11.52 -25.05
CA VAL A 384 -3.20 -12.29 -24.15
C VAL A 384 -2.34 -11.32 -23.33
N PHE A 385 -2.45 -11.35 -22.01
CA PHE A 385 -1.62 -10.54 -21.11
C PHE A 385 -0.40 -11.34 -20.66
N VAL A 386 0.79 -10.90 -21.05
CA VAL A 386 2.07 -11.49 -20.65
C VAL A 386 2.58 -10.75 -19.41
N LEU A 387 2.44 -11.36 -18.23
CA LEU A 387 2.82 -10.78 -16.96
C LEU A 387 4.19 -11.31 -16.54
N SER A 388 5.23 -10.49 -16.64
CA SER A 388 6.62 -10.89 -16.39
C SER A 388 7.51 -9.73 -15.93
N ASP A 389 8.63 -10.01 -15.28
CA ASP A 389 9.72 -9.05 -15.06
C ASP A 389 10.56 -8.79 -16.32
N MET A 390 10.22 -9.45 -17.43
CA MET A 390 10.86 -9.37 -18.74
C MET A 390 12.29 -9.93 -18.77
N GLU A 391 12.70 -10.70 -17.75
CA GLU A 391 13.97 -11.43 -17.72
C GLU A 391 13.83 -12.77 -18.47
N PHE A 392 13.50 -12.71 -19.76
CA PHE A 392 13.34 -13.90 -20.59
C PHE A 392 14.69 -14.39 -21.13
N ASP A 393 15.15 -15.55 -20.68
CA ASP A 393 16.28 -16.25 -21.31
C ASP A 393 15.86 -16.78 -22.68
N GLY A 394 16.57 -16.36 -23.74
CA GLY A 394 16.39 -16.89 -25.09
C GLY A 394 15.32 -16.21 -25.94
N TRP A 395 14.81 -15.03 -25.55
CA TRP A 395 13.96 -14.24 -26.43
C TRP A 395 14.83 -13.60 -27.53
N VAL A 396 14.79 -14.19 -28.72
CA VAL A 396 15.49 -13.67 -29.89
C VAL A 396 14.62 -12.54 -30.46
N GLY A 397 15.04 -11.29 -30.23
CA GLY A 397 14.26 -10.12 -30.66
C GLY A 397 14.06 -10.02 -32.18
N GLY A 398 13.19 -9.09 -32.59
CA GLY A 398 13.07 -8.61 -33.97
C GLY A 398 12.56 -9.66 -34.98
N GLU A 399 13.47 -10.25 -35.76
CA GLU A 399 13.14 -11.10 -36.91
C GLU A 399 12.55 -12.46 -36.52
N ALA A 400 13.02 -13.05 -35.41
CA ALA A 400 12.49 -14.31 -34.91
C ALA A 400 11.04 -14.14 -34.42
N TRP A 401 10.71 -13.01 -33.77
CA TRP A 401 9.32 -12.71 -33.40
C TRP A 401 8.42 -12.50 -34.62
N VAL A 402 8.88 -11.80 -35.66
CA VAL A 402 8.09 -11.57 -36.88
C VAL A 402 7.73 -12.91 -37.54
N SER A 403 8.72 -13.80 -37.70
CA SER A 403 8.50 -15.12 -38.28
C SER A 403 7.61 -16.03 -37.41
N GLU A 404 7.79 -16.03 -36.09
CA GLU A 404 6.91 -16.74 -35.14
C GLU A 404 5.48 -16.21 -35.20
N HIS A 405 5.30 -14.88 -35.21
CA HIS A 405 4.00 -14.24 -35.25
C HIS A 405 3.26 -14.51 -36.57
N GLU A 406 3.98 -14.52 -37.70
CA GLU A 406 3.42 -14.95 -38.98
C GLU A 406 2.98 -16.42 -38.97
N ALA A 407 3.78 -17.31 -38.37
CA ALA A 407 3.41 -18.71 -38.22
C ALA A 407 2.14 -18.87 -37.36
N ILE A 408 2.00 -18.10 -36.29
CA ILE A 408 0.78 -18.05 -35.46
C ILE A 408 -0.41 -17.55 -36.30
N LYS A 409 -0.24 -16.47 -37.09
CA LYS A 409 -1.28 -15.95 -37.99
C LYS A 409 -1.80 -16.99 -38.96
N LYS A 410 -0.90 -17.71 -39.63
CA LYS A 410 -1.28 -18.75 -40.59
C LYS A 410 -2.11 -19.86 -39.92
N LYS A 411 -1.70 -20.32 -38.73
CA LYS A 411 -2.43 -21.37 -37.99
C LYS A 411 -3.82 -20.93 -37.55
N PHE A 412 -3.95 -19.72 -37.00
CA PHE A 412 -5.25 -19.20 -36.56
C PHE A 412 -6.19 -18.96 -37.75
N ALA A 413 -5.66 -18.41 -38.84
CA ALA A 413 -6.44 -18.18 -40.06
C ALA A 413 -6.95 -19.48 -40.69
N ALA A 414 -6.15 -20.56 -40.65
CA ALA A 414 -6.55 -21.88 -41.13
C ALA A 414 -7.78 -22.45 -40.39
N GLU A 415 -7.88 -22.17 -39.08
CA GLU A 415 -9.03 -22.52 -38.24
C GLU A 415 -10.14 -21.45 -38.26
N GLY A 416 -10.01 -20.41 -39.09
CA GLY A 416 -11.00 -19.34 -39.24
C GLY A 416 -11.02 -18.28 -38.13
N PHE A 417 -10.00 -18.25 -37.26
CA PHE A 417 -9.88 -17.31 -36.13
C PHE A 417 -8.93 -16.14 -36.42
N GLY A 418 -9.19 -15.01 -35.76
CA GLY A 418 -8.24 -13.89 -35.68
C GLY A 418 -7.18 -14.14 -34.61
N VAL A 419 -5.95 -13.69 -34.85
CA VAL A 419 -4.88 -13.80 -33.84
C VAL A 419 -5.11 -12.80 -32.70
N PRO A 420 -5.01 -13.23 -31.43
CA PRO A 420 -5.05 -12.33 -30.29
C PRO A 420 -3.97 -11.24 -30.30
N GLU A 421 -4.31 -10.07 -29.79
CA GLU A 421 -3.34 -9.05 -29.39
C GLU A 421 -2.48 -9.57 -28.22
N VAL A 422 -1.19 -9.23 -28.22
CA VAL A 422 -0.28 -9.53 -27.11
C VAL A 422 0.03 -8.26 -26.35
N VAL A 423 -0.28 -8.24 -25.05
CA VAL A 423 0.06 -7.13 -24.16
C VAL A 423 1.14 -7.60 -23.21
N PHE A 424 2.36 -7.10 -23.41
CA PHE A 424 3.46 -7.31 -22.49
C PHE A 424 3.34 -6.35 -21.31
N TRP A 425 3.14 -6.90 -20.12
CA TRP A 425 3.03 -6.14 -18.88
C TRP A 425 4.25 -6.43 -18.01
N ASN A 426 5.19 -5.47 -17.97
CA ASN A 426 6.35 -5.57 -17.10
C ASN A 426 5.94 -5.34 -15.63
N VAL A 427 6.08 -6.39 -14.80
CA VAL A 427 5.84 -6.36 -13.35
C VAL A 427 7.15 -6.31 -12.54
N GLY A 428 8.29 -6.26 -13.23
CA GLY A 428 9.62 -6.13 -12.67
C GLY A 428 9.98 -4.69 -12.29
N THR A 429 11.04 -4.56 -11.49
CA THR A 429 11.58 -3.25 -11.06
C THR A 429 12.75 -2.80 -11.94
N SER A 430 12.98 -3.42 -13.10
CA SER A 430 14.04 -3.00 -14.02
C SER A 430 13.77 -1.54 -14.39
N LYS A 431 14.65 -0.67 -13.89
CA LYS A 431 14.71 0.74 -14.31
C LYS A 431 14.85 0.72 -15.82
N LEU A 432 13.92 1.36 -16.51
CA LEU A 432 14.20 1.90 -17.84
C LEU A 432 15.37 2.88 -17.75
#